data_AF-A0A9P6P4A2-F1
#
_entry.id   AF-A0A9P6P4A2-F1
#
_cell.length_a   1.000
_cell.length_b   1.000
_cell.length_c   1.000
_cell.angle_alpha   90.00
_cell.angle_beta   90.00
_cell.angle_gamma   90.00
#
_symmetry.space_group_name_H-M   'P 1'
#
loop_
_entity.id
_entity.type
_entity.pdbx_description
1 polymer ?
#
loop_
_entity_poly.entity_id
_entity_poly.type
_entity_poly.pdbx_seq_one_letter_code
_entity_poly.pdbx_strand_id
1 'polypeptide(L)'
;MPKKIFAEDDETIAQELESELQTVETVVNETDSDDSDDEAPEAVSTTAAKSAALTEAKAQREATARAAAAEREKRRHRDQLLKQQKVGSKKEKKRSQEKTEQKEKIEVEGEEEEEEEEEEDRPAKKLLPTELLAQVAEEEKSKKRNHLTQEDFDRMAAEEEEEEEKKRKKRKSAKEGRKVGEYTVKVLNNRPKAQPVDPKILSFRDKHMARAQVPRMHAVLNTSQGRAGSALTFHRK
;
A
#
# COMPACT_ATOMS: atom_id res chain seq x y z
N MET A 1 12.10 -38.79 -8.04
CA MET A 1 11.65 -37.58 -8.77
C MET A 1 12.82 -36.60 -8.85
N PRO A 2 13.24 -36.14 -10.04
CA PRO A 2 14.35 -35.21 -10.16
C PRO A 2 13.91 -33.81 -9.70
N LYS A 3 14.80 -33.12 -8.98
CA LYS A 3 14.59 -31.74 -8.51
C LYS A 3 14.78 -30.81 -9.70
N LYS A 4 13.76 -29.98 -10.00
CA LYS A 4 13.87 -28.91 -11.00
C LYS A 4 14.78 -27.82 -10.42
N ILE A 5 15.97 -27.70 -11.01
CA ILE A 5 16.87 -26.56 -10.80
C ILE A 5 16.43 -25.53 -11.84
N PHE A 6 16.00 -24.35 -11.40
CA PHE A 6 15.76 -23.22 -12.29
C PHE A 6 17.12 -22.59 -12.60
N ALA A 7 17.56 -22.68 -13.85
CA ALA A 7 18.71 -21.94 -14.33
C ALA A 7 18.34 -20.46 -14.51
N GLU A 8 19.32 -19.61 -14.25
CA GLU A 8 19.31 -18.16 -14.25
C GLU A 8 19.21 -17.60 -15.69
N ASP A 9 18.02 -17.64 -16.30
CA ASP A 9 17.79 -17.11 -17.66
C ASP A 9 17.62 -15.57 -17.73
N ASP A 10 17.77 -14.85 -16.61
CA ASP A 10 17.59 -13.37 -16.56
C ASP A 10 18.92 -12.58 -16.56
N GLU A 11 20.09 -13.23 -16.42
CA GLU A 11 21.40 -12.56 -16.41
C GLU A 11 21.99 -12.38 -17.82
N THR A 12 21.52 -13.14 -18.82
CA THR A 12 22.04 -13.11 -20.19
C THR A 12 21.58 -11.87 -20.99
N ILE A 13 20.41 -11.33 -20.67
CA ILE A 13 19.85 -10.14 -21.36
C ILE A 13 20.64 -8.86 -21.01
N ALA A 14 21.24 -8.80 -19.82
CA ALA A 14 22.03 -7.64 -19.40
C ALA A 14 23.41 -7.58 -20.08
N GLN A 15 24.04 -8.74 -20.33
CA GLN A 15 25.35 -8.80 -20.99
C GLN A 15 25.28 -8.55 -22.49
N GLU A 16 24.18 -8.86 -23.15
CA GLU A 16 23.99 -8.63 -24.60
C GLU A 16 23.85 -7.14 -24.94
N LEU A 17 23.40 -6.31 -23.99
CA LEU A 17 23.32 -4.85 -24.14
C LEU A 17 24.66 -4.13 -23.90
N GLU A 18 25.58 -4.73 -23.14
CA GLU A 18 26.91 -4.17 -22.89
C GLU A 18 27.88 -4.42 -24.06
N SER A 19 27.72 -5.52 -24.80
CA SER A 19 28.58 -5.85 -25.94
C SER A 19 28.29 -5.04 -27.21
N GLU A 20 27.07 -4.50 -27.38
CA GLU A 20 26.73 -3.59 -28.49
C GLU A 20 27.30 -2.16 -28.33
N LEU A 21 27.77 -1.78 -27.14
CA LEU A 21 28.26 -0.42 -26.86
C LEU A 21 29.72 -0.18 -27.30
N GLN A 22 30.48 -1.23 -27.66
CA GLN A 22 31.92 -1.13 -27.87
C GLN A 22 32.36 -0.92 -29.34
N THR A 23 31.43 -0.83 -30.29
CA THR A 23 31.74 -0.79 -31.74
C THR A 23 31.56 0.56 -32.44
N VAL A 24 31.27 1.66 -31.73
CA VAL A 24 31.03 2.98 -32.36
C VAL A 24 31.93 4.10 -31.80
N GLU A 25 33.10 3.75 -31.27
CA GLU A 25 34.19 4.70 -31.04
C GLU A 25 35.17 4.62 -32.21
N THR A 26 35.00 5.47 -33.22
CA THR A 26 36.08 6.06 -34.03
C THR A 26 35.47 6.93 -35.14
N VAL A 27 36.09 8.09 -35.38
CA VAL A 27 35.84 9.14 -36.40
C VAL A 27 35.40 10.47 -35.72
N VAL A 28 36.37 11.32 -35.28
CA VAL A 28 36.96 12.49 -36.01
C VAL A 28 35.99 13.70 -35.96
N ASN A 29 36.31 14.95 -35.64
CA ASN A 29 37.56 15.73 -35.59
C ASN A 29 37.33 17.01 -34.76
N GLU A 30 38.44 17.67 -34.42
CA GLU A 30 38.60 19.00 -33.83
C GLU A 30 38.18 20.18 -34.75
N THR A 31 38.25 21.40 -34.19
CA THR A 31 38.20 22.78 -34.75
C THR A 31 36.81 23.46 -34.78
N ASP A 32 36.60 24.76 -34.49
CA ASP A 32 37.45 25.94 -34.27
C ASP A 32 36.77 26.88 -33.25
N SER A 33 37.58 27.65 -32.52
CA SER A 33 37.17 28.69 -31.58
C SER A 33 37.24 30.04 -32.29
N ASP A 34 36.11 30.59 -32.74
CA ASP A 34 36.00 31.97 -33.21
C ASP A 34 34.94 32.74 -32.42
N ASP A 35 35.39 33.87 -31.89
CA ASP A 35 34.75 34.83 -31.00
C ASP A 35 33.94 35.83 -31.84
N SER A 36 32.61 35.82 -31.77
CA SER A 36 31.75 36.84 -32.42
C SER A 36 30.37 36.98 -31.76
N ASP A 37 30.20 38.12 -31.11
CA ASP A 37 29.12 38.58 -30.22
C ASP A 37 27.87 39.08 -31.01
N ASP A 38 27.39 38.31 -32.00
CA ASP A 38 26.18 38.61 -32.79
C ASP A 38 25.24 37.39 -32.85
N GLU A 39 24.45 37.19 -31.80
CA GLU A 39 23.50 36.07 -31.63
C GLU A 39 22.24 36.23 -32.50
N ALA A 40 22.40 36.06 -33.82
CA ALA A 40 21.36 35.44 -34.63
C ALA A 40 21.39 33.92 -34.35
N PRO A 41 20.24 33.21 -34.31
CA PRO A 41 20.24 31.78 -34.09
C PRO A 41 21.09 31.09 -35.16
N GLU A 42 22.19 30.46 -34.72
CA GLU A 42 23.08 29.69 -35.58
C GLU A 42 22.24 28.67 -36.37
N ALA A 43 22.45 28.62 -37.69
CA ALA A 43 21.84 27.59 -38.52
C ALA A 43 22.40 26.23 -38.09
N VAL A 44 21.70 25.55 -37.17
CA VAL A 44 22.09 24.25 -36.64
C VAL A 44 22.24 23.29 -37.82
N SER A 45 23.48 22.95 -38.14
CA SER A 45 23.78 21.98 -39.20
C SER A 45 23.09 20.65 -38.88
N THR A 46 22.55 19.99 -39.90
CA THR A 46 21.79 18.74 -39.75
C THR A 46 22.58 17.64 -39.02
N THR A 47 23.92 17.73 -39.05
CA THR A 47 24.84 16.86 -38.31
C THR A 47 24.85 17.14 -36.81
N ALA A 48 24.85 18.41 -36.39
CA ALA A 48 24.77 18.83 -34.99
C ALA A 48 23.40 18.50 -34.38
N ALA A 49 22.32 18.65 -35.15
CA ALA A 49 20.99 18.20 -34.73
C ALA A 49 20.93 16.68 -34.51
N LYS A 50 21.62 15.89 -35.35
CA LYS A 50 21.68 14.43 -35.21
C LYS A 50 22.50 14.00 -34.00
N SER A 51 23.63 14.64 -33.72
CA SER A 51 24.43 14.34 -32.52
C SER A 51 23.69 14.72 -31.23
N ALA A 52 23.06 15.90 -31.20
CA ALA A 52 22.22 16.34 -30.08
C ALA A 52 21.09 15.33 -29.81
N ALA A 53 20.34 14.91 -30.84
CA ALA A 53 19.27 13.92 -30.69
C ALA A 53 19.77 12.57 -30.14
N LEU A 54 20.95 12.12 -30.55
CA LEU A 54 21.55 10.89 -30.03
C LEU A 54 21.97 11.04 -28.56
N THR A 55 22.53 12.18 -28.18
CA THR A 55 22.90 12.45 -26.78
C THR A 55 21.68 12.55 -25.87
N GLU A 56 20.61 13.20 -26.34
CA GLU A 56 19.34 13.28 -25.62
C GLU A 56 18.69 11.90 -25.45
N ALA A 57 18.69 11.07 -26.51
CA ALA A 57 18.19 9.71 -26.43
C ALA A 57 18.98 8.85 -25.43
N LYS A 58 20.31 9.01 -25.39
CA LYS A 58 21.16 8.34 -24.39
C LYS A 58 20.85 8.84 -22.97
N ALA A 59 20.75 10.15 -22.77
CA ALA A 59 20.41 10.75 -21.48
C ALA A 59 19.02 10.28 -20.97
N GLN A 60 18.03 10.17 -21.86
CA GLN A 60 16.72 9.64 -21.51
C GLN A 60 16.78 8.17 -21.10
N ARG A 61 17.52 7.34 -21.84
CA ARG A 61 17.72 5.92 -21.48
C ARG A 61 18.40 5.79 -20.13
N GLU A 62 19.48 6.52 -19.89
CA GLU A 62 20.16 6.54 -18.58
C GLU A 62 19.25 7.01 -17.45
N ALA A 63 18.45 8.06 -17.66
CA ALA A 63 17.51 8.54 -16.66
C ALA A 63 16.46 7.48 -16.30
N THR A 64 15.92 6.77 -17.30
CA THR A 64 14.96 5.68 -17.06
C THR A 64 15.60 4.49 -16.35
N ALA A 65 16.84 4.12 -16.71
CA ALA A 65 17.58 3.05 -16.06
C ALA A 65 17.90 3.38 -14.60
N ARG A 66 18.32 4.63 -14.31
CA ARG A 66 18.56 5.11 -12.94
C ARG A 66 17.28 5.12 -12.11
N ALA A 67 16.16 5.54 -12.67
CA ALA A 67 14.87 5.51 -11.98
C ALA A 67 14.44 4.07 -11.63
N ALA A 68 14.59 3.14 -12.58
CA ALA A 68 14.29 1.72 -12.35
C ALA A 68 15.22 1.08 -11.30
N ALA A 69 16.52 1.41 -11.32
CA ALA A 69 17.48 0.95 -10.32
C ALA A 69 17.12 1.46 -8.91
N ALA A 70 16.79 2.75 -8.77
CA ALA A 70 16.36 3.33 -7.50
C ALA A 70 15.07 2.69 -6.95
N GLU A 71 14.12 2.32 -7.82
CA GLU A 71 12.92 1.61 -7.40
C GLU A 71 13.24 0.18 -6.92
N ARG A 72 14.14 -0.53 -7.62
CA ARG A 72 14.61 -1.87 -7.21
C ARG A 72 15.28 -1.82 -5.84
N GLU A 73 16.12 -0.83 -5.57
CA GLU A 73 16.75 -0.65 -4.25
C GLU A 73 15.74 -0.37 -3.14
N LYS A 74 14.75 0.51 -3.39
CA LYS A 74 13.65 0.76 -2.44
C LYS A 74 12.87 -0.53 -2.13
N ARG A 75 12.63 -1.36 -3.13
CA ARG A 75 11.97 -2.66 -2.95
C ARG A 75 12.82 -3.60 -2.09
N ARG A 76 14.12 -3.72 -2.38
CA ARG A 76 15.05 -4.53 -1.58
C ARG A 76 15.07 -4.08 -0.11
N HIS A 77 15.11 -2.78 0.15
CA HIS A 77 15.07 -2.24 1.51
C HIS A 77 13.76 -2.56 2.23
N ARG A 78 12.61 -2.39 1.56
CA ARG A 78 11.30 -2.74 2.13
C ARG A 78 11.20 -4.24 2.45
N ASP A 79 11.69 -5.09 1.54
CA ASP A 79 11.66 -6.54 1.74
C ASP A 79 12.58 -6.97 2.90
N GLN A 80 13.75 -6.34 3.05
CA GLN A 80 14.64 -6.55 4.19
C GLN A 80 13.97 -6.15 5.51
N LEU A 81 13.32 -4.98 5.56
CA LEU A 81 12.61 -4.51 6.74
C LEU A 81 11.46 -5.45 7.12
N LEU A 82 10.67 -5.90 6.15
CA LEU A 82 9.60 -6.89 6.37
C LEU A 82 10.16 -8.24 6.86
N LYS A 83 11.30 -8.68 6.34
CA LYS A 83 11.97 -9.90 6.83
C LYS A 83 12.42 -9.74 8.28
N GLN A 84 13.04 -8.61 8.64
CA GLN A 84 13.46 -8.32 10.01
C GLN A 84 12.27 -8.29 10.97
N GLN A 85 11.17 -7.64 10.61
CA GLN A 85 9.94 -7.62 11.42
C GLN A 85 9.37 -9.03 11.62
N LYS A 86 9.32 -9.86 10.57
CA LYS A 86 8.85 -11.25 10.68
C LYS A 86 9.72 -12.10 11.60
N VAL A 87 11.05 -11.92 11.55
CA VAL A 87 11.98 -12.62 12.43
C VAL A 87 11.83 -12.14 13.88
N GLY A 88 11.71 -10.83 14.10
CA GLY A 88 11.47 -10.22 15.41
C GLY A 88 10.18 -10.74 16.05
N SER A 89 9.06 -10.65 15.34
CA SER A 89 7.75 -11.12 15.82
C SER A 89 7.74 -12.61 16.14
N LYS A 90 8.39 -13.45 15.32
CA LYS A 90 8.53 -14.87 15.61
C LYS A 90 9.34 -15.13 16.87
N LYS A 91 10.42 -14.37 17.10
CA LYS A 91 11.28 -14.50 18.28
C LYS A 91 10.56 -14.03 19.56
N GLU A 92 9.80 -12.94 19.48
CA GLU A 92 8.98 -12.44 20.58
C GLU A 92 7.87 -13.42 20.94
N LYS A 93 7.16 -13.97 19.94
CA LYS A 93 6.11 -14.96 20.17
C LYS A 93 6.66 -16.23 20.86
N LYS A 94 7.85 -16.69 20.45
CA LYS A 94 8.52 -17.81 21.14
C LYS A 94 8.88 -17.47 22.58
N ARG A 95 9.45 -16.30 22.83
CA ARG A 95 9.77 -15.84 24.19
C ARG A 95 8.54 -15.65 25.08
N SER A 96 7.42 -15.18 24.52
CA SER A 96 6.18 -15.06 25.29
C SER A 96 5.59 -16.42 25.62
N GLN A 97 5.68 -17.39 24.71
CA GLN A 97 5.24 -18.78 24.97
C GLN A 97 6.10 -19.45 26.04
N GLU A 98 7.43 -19.31 25.97
CA GLU A 98 8.33 -19.82 27.01
C GLU A 98 8.05 -19.18 28.38
N LYS A 99 7.70 -17.89 28.42
CA LYS A 99 7.32 -17.19 29.66
C LYS A 99 5.96 -17.62 30.21
N THR A 100 4.97 -17.91 29.36
CA THR A 100 3.68 -18.42 29.82
C THR A 100 3.80 -19.85 30.32
N GLU A 101 4.57 -20.70 29.63
CA GLU A 101 4.83 -22.09 30.06
C GLU A 101 5.64 -22.14 31.37
N GLN A 102 6.57 -21.19 31.61
CA GLN A 102 7.24 -21.08 32.91
C GLN A 102 6.33 -20.59 34.02
N LYS A 103 5.39 -19.67 33.72
CA LYS A 103 4.41 -19.21 34.72
C LYS A 103 3.42 -20.30 35.09
N GLU A 104 2.87 -21.02 34.10
CA GLU A 104 1.95 -22.14 34.33
C GLU A 104 2.63 -23.27 35.13
N LYS A 105 3.93 -23.54 34.90
CA LYS A 105 4.66 -24.52 35.74
C LYS A 105 4.87 -24.08 37.19
N ILE A 106 5.05 -22.79 37.44
CA ILE A 106 5.20 -22.24 38.80
C ILE A 106 3.85 -22.20 39.53
N GLU A 107 2.75 -22.01 38.80
CA GLU A 107 1.39 -22.00 39.36
C GLU A 107 0.93 -23.42 39.72
N VAL A 108 1.25 -24.43 38.89
CA VAL A 108 0.90 -25.84 39.17
C VAL A 108 1.75 -26.45 40.30
N GLU A 109 3.03 -26.08 40.47
CA GLU A 109 3.82 -26.47 41.66
C GLU A 109 3.42 -25.71 42.93
N GLY A 110 2.71 -24.57 42.80
CA GLY A 110 2.20 -23.80 43.95
C GLY A 110 0.84 -24.30 44.46
N GLU A 111 0.02 -24.89 43.59
CA GLU A 111 -1.30 -25.43 43.98
C GLU A 111 -1.22 -26.82 44.66
N GLU A 112 -0.16 -27.62 44.44
CA GLU A 112 0.03 -28.91 45.14
C GLU A 112 0.55 -28.77 46.58
N GLU A 113 1.09 -27.61 46.99
CA GLU A 113 1.50 -27.34 48.39
C GLU A 113 0.45 -26.56 49.20
N GLU A 114 -0.63 -26.05 48.59
CA GLU A 114 -1.61 -25.17 49.26
C GLU A 114 -2.94 -25.87 49.66
N GLU A 115 -3.18 -27.12 49.24
CA GLU A 115 -4.39 -27.88 49.60
C GLU A 115 -4.32 -28.65 50.95
N GLU A 116 -3.16 -28.70 51.63
CA GLU A 116 -3.04 -29.40 52.94
C GLU A 116 -2.97 -28.48 54.18
N GLU A 117 -3.04 -27.15 54.05
CA GLU A 117 -2.73 -26.25 55.18
C GLU A 117 -3.71 -25.06 55.40
N GLU A 118 -4.99 -25.19 55.01
CA GLU A 118 -5.98 -24.08 55.14
C GLU A 118 -7.20 -24.34 56.05
N GLU A 119 -7.04 -25.05 57.18
CA GLU A 119 -8.09 -25.03 58.22
C GLU A 119 -7.77 -24.36 59.56
N GLU A 120 -6.52 -24.12 59.96
CA GLU A 120 -6.29 -23.51 61.29
C GLU A 120 -5.14 -22.48 61.28
N ASP A 121 -5.48 -21.24 61.66
CA ASP A 121 -4.58 -20.17 62.11
C ASP A 121 -3.61 -19.50 61.11
N ARG A 122 -4.05 -18.43 60.44
CA ARG A 122 -3.14 -17.35 59.99
C ARG A 122 -3.60 -15.95 60.43
N PRO A 123 -2.80 -15.18 61.18
CA PRO A 123 -3.11 -13.81 61.56
C PRO A 123 -2.99 -12.89 60.34
N ALA A 124 -4.05 -12.13 60.04
CA ALA A 124 -4.11 -10.99 59.13
C ALA A 124 -3.01 -10.97 58.03
N LYS A 125 -3.13 -11.87 57.05
CA LYS A 125 -2.41 -11.74 55.77
C LYS A 125 -2.71 -10.33 55.24
N LYS A 126 -1.67 -9.55 54.91
CA LYS A 126 -1.74 -8.15 54.47
C LYS A 126 -2.73 -7.98 53.32
N LEU A 127 -3.98 -7.65 53.64
CA LEU A 127 -4.97 -7.28 52.65
C LEU A 127 -4.48 -6.02 51.93
N LEU A 128 -4.61 -6.01 50.60
CA LEU A 128 -4.31 -4.83 49.81
C LEU A 128 -5.12 -3.63 50.35
N PRO A 129 -4.53 -2.41 50.39
CA PRO A 129 -5.24 -1.20 50.79
C PRO A 129 -6.58 -1.10 50.06
N THR A 130 -7.66 -0.84 50.80
CA THR A 130 -9.02 -0.75 50.26
C THR A 130 -9.16 0.31 49.18
N GLU A 131 -8.29 1.33 49.16
CA GLU A 131 -8.23 2.33 48.10
C GLU A 131 -7.80 1.74 46.73
N LEU A 132 -6.89 0.76 46.71
CA LEU A 132 -6.49 0.09 45.47
C LEU A 132 -7.58 -0.86 44.96
N LEU A 133 -8.30 -1.52 45.88
CA LEU A 133 -9.45 -2.37 45.52
C LEU A 133 -10.62 -1.53 44.98
N ALA A 134 -10.84 -0.32 45.52
CA ALA A 134 -11.86 0.60 45.02
C ALA A 134 -11.54 1.12 43.61
N GLN A 135 -10.28 1.43 43.31
CA GLN A 135 -9.85 1.86 41.97
C GLN A 135 -10.06 0.78 40.90
N VAL A 136 -9.77 -0.48 41.22
CA VAL A 136 -10.02 -1.61 40.29
C VAL A 136 -11.52 -1.81 40.04
N ALA A 137 -12.35 -1.67 41.07
CA ALA A 137 -13.81 -1.78 40.94
C ALA A 137 -14.44 -0.61 40.16
N GLU A 138 -13.85 0.60 40.17
CA GLU A 138 -14.26 1.70 39.31
C GLU A 138 -13.80 1.51 37.86
N GLU A 139 -12.59 0.99 37.64
CA GLU A 139 -12.10 0.68 36.30
C GLU A 139 -12.95 -0.40 35.59
N GLU A 140 -13.42 -1.43 36.31
CA GLU A 140 -14.27 -2.47 35.73
C GLU A 140 -15.66 -1.97 35.33
N LYS A 141 -16.22 -0.98 36.04
CA LYS A 141 -17.50 -0.35 35.66
C LYS A 141 -17.41 0.42 34.34
N SER A 142 -16.22 0.92 33.99
CA SER A 142 -15.95 1.58 32.71
C SER A 142 -15.67 0.61 31.55
N LYS A 143 -15.32 -0.64 31.85
CA LYS A 143 -15.00 -1.71 30.89
C LYS A 143 -16.15 -2.69 30.67
N LYS A 144 -17.40 -2.30 30.99
CA LYS A 144 -18.56 -3.05 30.50
C LYS A 144 -18.58 -2.94 28.99
N ARG A 145 -18.38 -4.08 28.31
CA ARG A 145 -18.65 -4.23 26.89
C ARG A 145 -20.12 -3.85 26.66
N ASN A 146 -20.38 -2.60 26.28
CA ASN A 146 -21.69 -2.18 25.80
C ASN A 146 -21.92 -2.94 24.50
N HIS A 147 -22.63 -4.06 24.60
CA HIS A 147 -23.19 -4.72 23.43
C HIS A 147 -24.16 -3.72 22.81
N LEU A 148 -23.85 -3.31 21.58
CA LEU A 148 -24.68 -2.38 20.84
C LEU A 148 -26.10 -2.95 20.76
N THR A 149 -27.07 -2.18 21.22
CA THR A 149 -28.48 -2.57 21.14
C THR A 149 -29.01 -2.28 19.73
N GLN A 150 -30.13 -2.90 19.37
CA GLN A 150 -30.74 -2.69 18.06
C GLN A 150 -31.11 -1.21 17.83
N GLU A 151 -31.51 -0.51 18.89
CA GLU A 151 -31.79 0.93 18.87
C GLU A 151 -30.53 1.78 18.57
N ASP A 152 -29.34 1.32 18.97
CA ASP A 152 -28.08 2.01 18.67
C ASP A 152 -27.69 1.85 17.19
N PHE A 153 -28.01 0.70 16.58
CA PHE A 153 -27.83 0.50 15.13
C PHE A 153 -28.79 1.39 14.33
N ASP A 154 -30.05 1.51 14.76
CA ASP A 154 -31.03 2.38 14.10
C ASP A 154 -30.63 3.86 14.20
N ARG A 155 -30.07 4.29 15.35
CA ARG A 155 -29.51 5.64 15.51
C ARG A 155 -28.32 5.90 14.61
N MET A 156 -27.38 4.96 14.50
CA MET A 156 -26.23 5.11 13.61
C MET A 156 -26.64 5.12 12.13
N ALA A 157 -27.61 4.30 11.73
CA ALA A 157 -28.13 4.32 10.37
C ALA A 157 -28.82 5.65 10.04
N ALA A 158 -29.61 6.20 10.96
CA ALA A 158 -30.25 7.50 10.78
C ALA A 158 -29.23 8.65 10.72
N GLU A 159 -28.17 8.60 11.55
CA GLU A 159 -27.09 9.59 11.51
C GLU A 159 -26.30 9.53 10.20
N GLU A 160 -26.00 8.33 9.70
CA GLU A 160 -25.32 8.14 8.43
C GLU A 160 -26.15 8.67 7.25
N GLU A 161 -27.46 8.41 7.23
CA GLU A 161 -28.36 8.91 6.20
C GLU A 161 -28.44 10.45 6.21
N GLU A 162 -28.56 11.07 7.39
CA GLU A 162 -28.52 12.53 7.52
C GLU A 162 -27.20 13.15 7.05
N GLU A 163 -26.08 12.51 7.37
CA GLU A 163 -24.77 12.95 6.91
C GLU A 163 -24.65 12.87 5.39
N GLU A 164 -25.12 11.77 4.79
CA GLU A 164 -25.14 11.59 3.35
C GLU A 164 -26.00 12.65 2.67
N GLU A 165 -27.19 12.95 3.21
CA GLU A 165 -28.03 14.02 2.71
C GLU A 165 -27.34 15.38 2.77
N LYS A 166 -26.72 15.71 3.92
CA LYS A 166 -25.97 16.96 4.10
C LYS A 166 -24.80 17.03 3.10
N LYS A 167 -24.07 15.93 2.90
CA LYS A 167 -22.98 15.82 1.90
C LYS A 167 -23.52 15.99 0.48
N ARG A 168 -24.66 15.39 0.13
CA ARG A 168 -25.33 15.54 -1.18
C ARG A 168 -25.77 16.98 -1.42
N LYS A 169 -26.41 17.63 -0.44
CA LYS A 169 -26.83 19.05 -0.52
C LYS A 169 -25.62 19.98 -0.73
N LYS A 170 -24.52 19.78 0.02
CA LYS A 170 -23.26 20.54 -0.13
C LYS A 170 -22.61 20.33 -1.50
N ARG A 171 -22.60 19.10 -2.03
CA ARG A 171 -22.05 18.79 -3.36
C ARG A 171 -22.86 19.44 -4.49
N LYS A 172 -24.19 19.46 -4.39
CA LYS A 172 -25.08 20.10 -5.36
C LYS A 172 -24.84 21.61 -5.43
N SER A 173 -24.83 22.29 -4.28
CA SER A 173 -24.60 23.74 -4.23
C SER A 173 -23.20 24.15 -4.71
N ALA A 174 -22.17 23.33 -4.46
CA ALA A 174 -20.82 23.59 -4.95
C ALA A 174 -20.69 23.45 -6.48
N LYS A 175 -21.44 22.55 -7.12
CA LYS A 175 -21.38 22.31 -8.56
C LYS A 175 -22.24 23.29 -9.35
N GLU A 176 -23.44 23.57 -8.87
CA GLU A 176 -24.41 24.43 -9.56
C GLU A 176 -24.19 25.91 -9.28
N GLY A 177 -23.54 26.27 -8.17
CA GLY A 177 -23.43 27.65 -7.72
C GLY A 177 -24.67 28.11 -6.95
N ARG A 178 -24.60 29.31 -6.37
CA ARG A 178 -25.72 29.87 -5.62
C ARG A 178 -26.66 30.60 -6.59
N LYS A 179 -27.90 30.13 -6.72
CA LYS A 179 -28.94 30.83 -7.48
C LYS A 179 -29.41 32.06 -6.69
N VAL A 180 -29.41 33.22 -7.32
CA VAL A 180 -29.87 34.51 -6.77
C VAL A 180 -30.81 35.13 -7.81
N GLY A 181 -32.11 34.88 -7.66
CA GLY A 181 -33.11 35.25 -8.67
C GLY A 181 -32.90 34.49 -9.98
N GLU A 182 -32.79 35.23 -11.08
CA GLU A 182 -32.57 34.70 -12.43
C GLU A 182 -31.10 34.32 -12.70
N TYR A 183 -30.17 34.82 -11.88
CA TYR A 183 -28.74 34.63 -12.07
C TYR A 183 -28.18 33.52 -11.17
N THR A 184 -27.10 32.88 -11.61
CA THR A 184 -26.37 31.88 -10.81
C THR A 184 -24.95 32.35 -10.55
N VAL A 185 -24.63 32.60 -9.28
CA VAL A 185 -23.32 33.07 -8.84
C VAL A 185 -22.41 31.87 -8.58
N LYS A 186 -21.30 31.79 -9.32
CA LYS A 186 -20.24 30.79 -9.13
C LYS A 186 -18.93 31.48 -8.76
N VAL A 187 -18.26 30.98 -7.72
CA VAL A 187 -16.92 31.43 -7.35
C VAL A 187 -15.90 30.73 -8.25
N LEU A 188 -15.15 31.51 -9.02
CA LEU A 188 -14.15 30.97 -9.94
C LEU A 188 -12.88 30.61 -9.14
N ASN A 189 -12.65 29.31 -8.95
CA ASN A 189 -11.42 28.82 -8.35
C ASN A 189 -10.36 28.61 -9.44
N ASN A 190 -9.50 29.61 -9.66
CA ASN A 190 -8.44 29.61 -10.69
C ASN A 190 -7.25 28.67 -10.40
N ARG A 191 -7.40 27.68 -9.50
CA ARG A 191 -6.34 26.71 -9.25
C ARG A 191 -6.30 25.73 -10.43
N PRO A 192 -5.17 25.58 -11.14
CA PRO A 192 -5.06 24.60 -12.21
C PRO A 192 -5.30 23.21 -11.61
N LYS A 193 -6.36 22.54 -12.08
CA LYS A 193 -6.65 21.15 -11.75
C LYS A 193 -6.60 20.35 -13.03
N ALA A 194 -6.07 19.13 -12.96
CA ALA A 194 -6.17 18.19 -14.06
C ALA A 194 -7.65 18.00 -14.43
N GLN A 195 -7.95 18.03 -15.74
CA GLN A 195 -9.29 17.78 -16.21
C GLN A 195 -9.70 16.33 -15.87
N PRO A 196 -10.91 16.11 -15.36
CA PRO A 196 -11.38 14.76 -15.10
C PRO A 196 -11.45 13.98 -16.42
N VAL A 197 -11.03 12.71 -16.38
CA VAL A 197 -11.13 11.80 -17.54
C VAL A 197 -12.61 11.53 -17.84
N ASP A 198 -12.97 11.51 -19.13
CA ASP A 198 -14.34 11.20 -19.56
C ASP A 198 -14.75 9.80 -19.05
N PRO A 199 -15.88 9.66 -18.32
CA PRO A 199 -16.37 8.36 -17.87
C PRO A 199 -16.61 7.39 -19.02
N LYS A 200 -16.87 7.86 -20.24
CA LYS A 200 -16.97 7.02 -21.44
C LYS A 200 -15.65 6.31 -21.76
N ILE A 201 -14.52 6.99 -21.57
CA ILE A 201 -13.18 6.42 -21.78
C ILE A 201 -12.86 5.39 -20.68
N LEU A 202 -13.15 5.74 -19.42
CA LEU A 202 -12.95 4.81 -18.29
C LEU A 202 -13.81 3.55 -18.43
N SER A 203 -15.10 3.71 -18.73
CA SER A 203 -16.01 2.58 -18.94
C SER A 203 -15.66 1.77 -20.19
N PHE A 204 -15.19 2.41 -21.27
CA PHE A 204 -14.70 1.69 -22.44
C PHE A 204 -13.48 0.82 -22.07
N ARG A 205 -12.50 1.39 -21.37
CA ARG A 205 -11.32 0.66 -20.91
C ARG A 205 -11.74 -0.49 -20.00
N ASP A 206 -12.58 -0.25 -19.01
CA ASP A 206 -12.97 -1.28 -18.06
C ASP A 206 -13.80 -2.37 -18.73
N LYS A 207 -14.66 -2.04 -19.71
CA LYS A 207 -15.46 -3.03 -20.46
C LYS A 207 -14.64 -3.87 -21.44
N HIS A 208 -13.64 -3.27 -22.10
CA HIS A 208 -12.88 -3.93 -23.18
C HIS A 208 -11.54 -4.50 -22.72
N MET A 209 -10.90 -3.88 -21.73
CA MET A 209 -9.59 -4.32 -21.22
C MET A 209 -9.73 -5.22 -20.00
N ALA A 210 -10.76 -5.05 -19.16
CA ALA A 210 -11.05 -6.03 -18.13
C ALA A 210 -11.83 -7.20 -18.77
N ARG A 211 -11.12 -8.28 -19.12
CA ARG A 211 -11.75 -9.57 -19.48
C ARG A 211 -12.77 -9.92 -18.40
N ALA A 212 -13.98 -10.36 -18.79
CA ALA A 212 -15.14 -10.62 -17.91
C ALA A 212 -14.74 -11.10 -16.51
N GLN A 213 -14.63 -10.15 -15.57
CA GLN A 213 -14.18 -10.44 -14.22
C GLN A 213 -15.38 -10.92 -13.42
N VAL A 214 -15.40 -12.20 -13.07
CA VAL A 214 -16.41 -12.72 -12.16
C VAL A 214 -16.02 -12.29 -10.74
N PRO A 215 -16.88 -11.56 -10.02
CA PRO A 215 -16.64 -11.26 -8.62
C PRO A 215 -16.46 -12.58 -7.85
N ARG A 216 -15.38 -12.70 -7.07
CA ARG A 216 -15.01 -13.94 -6.34
C ARG A 216 -16.16 -14.59 -5.59
N MET A 217 -17.09 -13.79 -5.05
CA MET A 217 -18.26 -14.25 -4.29
C MET A 217 -19.25 -15.10 -5.12
N HIS A 218 -19.33 -14.88 -6.44
CA HIS A 218 -20.24 -15.59 -7.35
C HIS A 218 -19.53 -16.55 -8.29
N ALA A 219 -18.20 -16.66 -8.20
CA ALA A 219 -17.43 -17.67 -8.90
C ALA A 219 -17.63 -19.02 -8.21
N VAL A 220 -18.78 -19.66 -8.46
CA VAL A 220 -18.94 -21.09 -8.21
C VAL A 220 -17.82 -21.76 -8.99
N LEU A 221 -16.94 -22.46 -8.27
CA LEU A 221 -15.86 -23.25 -8.84
C LEU A 221 -16.49 -24.25 -9.82
N ASN A 222 -16.50 -23.91 -11.12
CA ASN A 222 -16.81 -24.83 -12.22
C ASN A 222 -15.74 -25.95 -12.35
N THR A 223 -15.06 -26.32 -11.26
CA THR A 223 -14.14 -27.44 -11.24
C THR A 223 -14.86 -28.79 -11.32
N SER A 224 -16.19 -28.82 -11.11
CA SER A 224 -17.02 -30.03 -11.24
C SER A 224 -17.66 -30.22 -12.62
N GLN A 225 -17.68 -29.20 -13.48
CA GLN A 225 -18.18 -29.31 -14.85
C GLN A 225 -16.99 -29.23 -15.79
N GLY A 226 -16.46 -30.38 -16.23
CA GLY A 226 -15.23 -30.56 -17.03
C GLY A 226 -15.16 -29.88 -18.40
N ARG A 227 -15.72 -28.67 -18.55
CA ARG A 227 -15.51 -27.77 -19.67
C ARG A 227 -14.29 -26.89 -19.37
N ALA A 228 -13.32 -26.92 -20.27
CA ALA A 228 -12.19 -26.00 -20.29
C ALA A 228 -12.69 -24.56 -20.55
N GLY A 229 -13.12 -23.88 -19.49
CA GLY A 229 -13.45 -22.46 -19.50
C GLY A 229 -12.21 -21.60 -19.27
N SER A 230 -12.15 -20.44 -19.92
CA SER A 230 -11.07 -19.46 -19.81
C SER A 230 -10.72 -19.12 -18.36
N ALA A 231 -9.43 -19.09 -18.03
CA ALA A 231 -8.93 -18.78 -16.70
C ALA A 231 -9.46 -17.43 -16.20
N LEU A 232 -10.24 -17.46 -15.11
CA LEU A 232 -10.73 -16.27 -14.42
C LEU A 232 -9.56 -15.64 -13.63
N THR A 233 -9.15 -14.44 -14.02
CA THR A 233 -8.16 -13.67 -13.26
C THR A 233 -8.84 -12.92 -12.12
N PHE A 234 -8.53 -13.32 -10.88
CA PHE A 234 -9.12 -12.70 -9.71
C PHE A 234 -8.18 -11.67 -9.06
N HIS A 235 -8.64 -10.43 -8.90
CA HIS A 235 -7.93 -9.41 -8.12
C HIS A 235 -8.43 -9.37 -6.66
N ARG A 236 -7.50 -9.15 -5.73
CA ARG A 236 -7.84 -8.78 -4.34
C ARG A 236 -8.20 -7.28 -4.36
N LYS A 237 -9.39 -6.94 -3.87
CA LYS A 237 -9.70 -5.58 -3.45
C LYS A 237 -8.82 -5.23 -2.26
#